data_AF-A0A2U2SCG6-F1
#
_entry.id   AF-A0A2U2SCG6-F1
#
_cell.length_a   1.000
_cell.length_b   1.000
_cell.length_c   1.000
_cell.angle_alpha   90.00
_cell.angle_beta   90.00
_cell.angle_gamma   90.00
#
_symmetry.space_group_name_H-M   'P 1'
#
loop_
_entity.id
_entity.type
_entity.pdbx_description
1 polymer ?
#
loop_
_entity_poly.entity_id
_entity_poly.type
_entity_poly.pdbx_seq_one_letter_code
_entity_poly.pdbx_strand_id
1 'polypeptide(L)'
;MTDWELMLERIQNAMLALEKAHQAKENFQKEANGKNLSEFQKQMKELENHLRLMKQILEHEDTYSMDEIAQALARTLNNRATYRRIPEFDPSNKPAT
;
A
#
# COMPACT_ATOMS: atom_id res chain seq x y z
N MET A 1 11.80 -16.22 12.36
CA MET A 1 11.18 -15.30 11.41
C MET A 1 12.25 -14.30 11.02
N THR A 2 12.66 -14.24 9.76
CA THR A 2 13.60 -13.22 9.28
C THR A 2 12.86 -11.89 9.08
N ASP A 3 13.52 -10.72 9.10
CA ASP A 3 12.80 -9.46 8.85
C ASP A 3 12.26 -9.39 7.41
N TRP A 4 12.70 -10.31 6.56
CA TRP A 4 12.16 -10.57 5.25
C TRP A 4 10.78 -11.24 5.24
N GLU A 5 10.59 -12.32 6.00
CA GLU A 5 9.27 -12.95 6.16
C GLU A 5 8.27 -11.92 6.72
N LEU A 6 8.75 -11.07 7.61
CA LEU A 6 8.00 -9.94 8.15
C LEU A 6 7.68 -8.87 7.09
N MET A 7 8.59 -8.57 6.15
CA MET A 7 8.33 -7.64 5.05
C MET A 7 7.24 -8.18 4.11
N LEU A 8 7.31 -9.45 3.71
CA LEU A 8 6.28 -10.09 2.88
C LEU A 8 4.91 -10.08 3.56
N GLU A 9 4.86 -10.41 4.86
CA GLU A 9 3.63 -10.34 5.64
C GLU A 9 3.07 -8.92 5.70
N ARG A 10 3.93 -7.91 5.87
CA ARG A 10 3.51 -6.50 5.86
C ARG A 10 2.95 -6.05 4.51
N ILE A 11 3.53 -6.50 3.38
CA ILE A 11 3.01 -6.21 2.05
C ILE A 11 1.62 -6.83 1.88
N GLN A 12 1.44 -8.09 2.28
CA GLN A 12 0.15 -8.77 2.21
C GLN A 12 -0.91 -8.07 3.07
N ASN A 13 -0.54 -7.72 4.31
CA ASN A 13 -1.42 -6.99 5.22
C ASN A 13 -1.78 -5.59 4.70
N ALA A 14 -0.84 -4.88 4.07
CA ALA A 14 -1.12 -3.61 3.41
C ALA A 14 -2.12 -3.76 2.25
N MET A 15 -1.99 -4.82 1.44
CA MET A 15 -2.95 -5.09 0.36
C MET A 15 -4.35 -5.40 0.89
N LEU A 16 -4.46 -6.19 1.97
CA LEU A 16 -5.73 -6.47 2.63
C LEU A 16 -6.36 -5.21 3.25
N ALA A 17 -5.56 -4.37 3.92
CA ALA A 17 -6.02 -3.10 4.48
C ALA A 17 -6.52 -2.14 3.39
N LEU A 18 -5.83 -2.10 2.24
CA LEU A 18 -6.27 -1.33 1.07
C LEU A 18 -7.62 -1.82 0.54
N GLU A 19 -7.80 -3.14 0.39
CA GLU A 19 -9.08 -3.72 -0.05
C GLU A 19 -10.23 -3.37 0.92
N LYS A 20 -10.00 -3.49 2.23
CA LYS A 20 -10.98 -3.09 3.25
C LYS A 20 -11.29 -1.60 3.22
N ALA A 21 -10.28 -0.75 2.99
CA ALA A 21 -10.48 0.70 2.82
C ALA A 21 -11.32 1.02 1.58
N HIS A 22 -11.13 0.30 0.48
CA HIS A 22 -11.97 0.41 -0.71
C HIS A 22 -13.43 0.03 -0.41
N GLN A 23 -13.67 -1.08 0.27
CA GLN A 23 -15.01 -1.50 0.68
C GLN A 23 -15.67 -0.48 1.63
N ALA A 24 -14.92 0.03 2.61
CA ALA A 24 -15.42 1.05 3.54
C ALA A 24 -15.76 2.36 2.83
N LYS A 25 -14.96 2.77 1.83
CA LYS A 25 -15.26 3.92 0.97
C LYS A 25 -16.57 3.72 0.20
N GLU A 26 -16.77 2.55 -0.40
CA GLU A 26 -18.03 2.24 -1.11
C GLU A 26 -19.24 2.29 -0.18
N ASN A 27 -19.12 1.78 1.04
CA ASN A 27 -20.19 1.84 2.04
C ASN A 27 -20.47 3.28 2.47
N PHE A 28 -19.43 4.10 2.67
CA PHE A 28 -19.59 5.52 2.97
C PHE A 28 -20.24 6.31 1.82
N GLN A 29 -19.93 5.96 0.56
CA GLN A 29 -20.59 6.55 -0.61
C GLN A 29 -22.06 6.17 -0.71
N LYS A 30 -22.43 4.95 -0.33
CA LYS A 30 -23.83 4.51 -0.28
C LYS A 30 -24.61 5.18 0.85
N GLU A 31 -23.97 5.35 2.01
CA GLU A 31 -24.59 5.95 3.18
C GLU A 31 -23.58 6.81 3.96
N ALA A 32 -23.64 8.11 3.71
CA ALA A 32 -22.75 9.11 4.30
C ALA A 32 -23.15 9.43 5.75
N ASN A 33 -22.80 8.53 6.67
CA ASN A 33 -23.02 8.70 8.10
C ASN A 33 -21.70 8.59 8.89
N GLY A 34 -21.74 9.01 10.16
CA GLY A 34 -20.55 9.03 11.02
C GLY A 34 -19.93 7.66 11.29
N LYS A 35 -20.74 6.59 11.28
CA LYS A 35 -20.26 5.22 11.46
C LYS A 35 -19.42 4.76 10.27
N ASN A 36 -19.92 4.97 9.05
CA ASN A 36 -19.22 4.57 7.83
C ASN A 36 -17.97 5.43 7.59
N LEU A 37 -17.99 6.71 7.95
CA LEU A 37 -16.79 7.55 7.95
C LEU A 37 -15.72 7.02 8.92
N SER A 38 -16.12 6.65 10.14
CA SER A 38 -15.21 6.12 11.15
C SER A 38 -14.58 4.80 10.72
N GLU A 39 -15.36 3.91 10.09
CA GLU A 39 -14.84 2.65 9.56
C GLU A 39 -13.84 2.89 8.42
N PHE A 40 -14.13 3.82 7.50
CA PHE A 40 -13.17 4.20 6.46
C PHE A 40 -11.86 4.74 7.04
N GLN A 41 -11.95 5.67 8.00
CA GLN A 41 -10.78 6.23 8.68
C GLN A 41 -9.94 5.16 9.39
N LYS A 42 -10.59 4.18 10.03
CA LYS A 42 -9.92 3.05 10.68
C LYS A 42 -9.11 2.22 9.68
N GLN A 43 -9.71 1.84 8.55
CA GLN A 43 -9.03 1.04 7.52
C GLN A 43 -7.85 1.81 6.89
N MET A 44 -8.02 3.11 6.65
CA MET A 44 -6.92 3.96 6.15
C MET A 44 -5.75 4.06 7.14
N LYS A 45 -6.03 4.14 8.44
CA LYS A 45 -4.98 4.16 9.48
C LYS A 45 -4.24 2.82 9.58
N GLU A 46 -4.95 1.71 9.38
CA GLU A 46 -4.33 0.37 9.34
C GLU A 46 -3.40 0.24 8.13
N LEU A 47 -3.83 0.68 6.95
CA LEU A 47 -2.99 0.77 5.76
C LEU A 47 -1.73 1.63 5.99
N GLU A 48 -1.90 2.84 6.54
CA GLU A 48 -0.79 3.74 6.87
C GLU A 48 0.25 3.07 7.79
N ASN A 49 -0.21 2.36 8.82
CA ASN A 49 0.68 1.66 9.73
C ASN A 49 1.52 0.59 9.03
N HIS A 50 0.92 -0.22 8.14
CA HIS A 50 1.68 -1.21 7.39
C HIS A 50 2.70 -0.56 6.46
N LEU A 51 2.32 0.51 5.75
CA LEU A 51 3.23 1.26 4.89
C LEU A 51 4.41 1.87 5.66
N ARG A 52 4.13 2.47 6.83
CA ARG A 52 5.17 3.07 7.69
C ARG A 52 6.17 2.02 8.17
N LEU A 53 5.70 0.84 8.56
CA LEU A 53 6.57 -0.24 9.02
C LEU A 53 7.41 -0.82 7.88
N MET A 54 6.87 -0.92 6.66
CA MET A 54 7.67 -1.30 5.49
C MET A 54 8.74 -0.26 5.17
N LYS A 55 8.40 1.04 5.23
CA LYS A 55 9.35 2.13 5.05
C LYS A 55 10.52 2.03 6.04
N GLN A 56 10.23 1.81 7.32
CA GLN A 56 11.28 1.64 8.35
C GLN A 56 12.23 0.49 8.03
N ILE A 57 11.73 -0.65 7.56
CA ILE A 57 12.58 -1.79 7.20
C ILE A 57 13.44 -1.46 5.98
N LEU A 58 12.90 -0.77 4.98
CA LEU A 58 13.64 -0.36 3.77
C LEU A 58 14.70 0.70 4.07
N GLU A 59 14.48 1.58 5.04
CA GLU A 59 15.45 2.60 5.47
C GLU A 59 16.65 2.01 6.24
N HIS A 60 16.59 0.74 6.65
CA HIS A 60 17.72 0.00 7.22
C HIS A 60 18.48 -0.74 6.09
N GLU A 61 19.15 0.03 5.22
CA GLU A 61 19.84 -0.41 3.98
C GLU A 61 20.94 -1.46 4.18
N ASP A 62 21.53 -1.59 5.36
CA ASP A 62 22.63 -2.54 5.61
C ASP A 62 22.19 -4.02 5.64
N THR A 63 20.90 -4.29 5.46
CA THR A 63 20.32 -5.62 5.75
C THR A 63 19.89 -6.41 4.51
N TYR A 64 19.71 -5.77 3.33
CA TYR A 64 19.11 -6.42 2.14
C TYR A 64 19.72 -5.97 0.82
N SER A 65 19.86 -6.90 -0.13
CA SER A 65 20.24 -6.55 -1.50
C SER A 65 19.02 -6.07 -2.32
N MET A 66 19.23 -5.08 -3.20
CA MET A 66 18.16 -4.53 -4.06
C MET A 66 17.52 -5.59 -4.97
N ASP A 67 18.26 -6.63 -5.35
CA ASP A 67 17.76 -7.73 -6.19
C ASP A 67 16.77 -8.65 -5.46
N GLU A 68 16.99 -8.89 -4.16
CA GLU A 68 16.07 -9.65 -3.32
C GLU A 68 14.75 -8.90 -3.13
N ILE A 69 14.84 -7.58 -2.94
CA ILE A 69 13.68 -6.68 -2.87
C ILE A 69 12.87 -6.76 -4.18
N ALA A 70 13.54 -6.65 -5.33
CA ALA A 70 12.89 -6.64 -6.65
C ALA A 70 12.18 -7.97 -6.96
N GLN A 71 12.82 -9.13 -6.73
CA GLN A 71 12.21 -10.43 -7.01
C GLN A 71 10.97 -10.71 -6.18
N ALA A 72 10.93 -10.20 -4.96
CA ALA A 72 9.83 -10.45 -4.04
C ALA A 72 8.64 -9.54 -4.26
N LEU A 73 8.90 -8.27 -4.57
CA LEU A 73 7.88 -7.37 -5.08
C LEU A 73 7.25 -8.00 -6.32
N ALA A 74 8.04 -8.56 -7.24
CA ALA A 74 7.50 -9.28 -8.39
C ALA A 74 6.61 -10.47 -7.98
N ARG A 75 7.03 -11.33 -7.04
CA ARG A 75 6.20 -12.46 -6.56
C ARG A 75 4.91 -12.03 -5.87
N THR A 76 4.96 -10.98 -5.06
CA THR A 76 3.82 -10.53 -4.25
C THR A 76 2.83 -9.72 -5.09
N LEU A 77 3.33 -8.97 -6.08
CA LEU A 77 2.52 -8.15 -6.97
C LEU A 77 2.05 -8.90 -8.23
N ASN A 78 2.69 -10.02 -8.62
CA ASN A 78 2.22 -10.84 -9.74
C ASN A 78 0.89 -11.55 -9.50
N ASN A 79 0.35 -11.52 -8.28
CA ASN A 79 -1.01 -11.97 -7.98
C ASN A 79 -2.08 -10.86 -8.09
N ARG A 80 -1.76 -9.70 -8.66
CA ARG A 80 -2.67 -8.55 -8.62
C ARG A 80 -3.78 -8.58 -9.68
N ALA A 81 -5.00 -8.60 -9.15
CA ALA A 81 -6.14 -7.82 -9.62
C ALA A 81 -5.70 -6.45 -10.20
N THR A 82 -6.39 -6.02 -11.24
CA THR A 82 -6.09 -4.89 -12.13
C THR A 82 -6.03 -3.54 -11.41
N TYR A 83 -4.98 -3.25 -10.65
CA TYR A 83 -4.76 -1.90 -10.12
C TYR A 83 -4.46 -0.96 -11.29
N ARG A 84 -5.23 0.13 -11.40
CA ARG A 84 -4.98 1.20 -12.39
C ARG A 84 -3.58 1.72 -12.19
N ARG A 85 -2.74 1.62 -13.23
CA ARG A 85 -1.49 2.36 -13.32
C ARG A 85 -1.85 3.85 -13.27
N ILE A 86 -1.36 4.55 -12.25
CA ILE A 86 -1.30 6.00 -12.28
C ILE A 86 -0.25 6.32 -13.35
N PRO A 87 -0.55 7.14 -14.37
CA PRO A 87 0.46 7.58 -15.32
C PRO A 87 1.63 8.17 -14.54
N GLU A 88 2.86 7.78 -14.90
CA GLU A 88 4.07 8.31 -14.28
C GLU A 88 4.00 9.85 -14.28
N PHE A 89 4.24 10.45 -13.11
CA PHE A 89 4.40 11.88 -13.00
C PHE A 89 5.67 12.26 -13.76
N ASP A 90 5.50 12.82 -14.96
CA ASP A 90 6.60 13.36 -15.77
C ASP A 90 6.94 14.78 -15.26
N PRO A 91 8.06 14.98 -14.54
CA PRO A 91 8.48 16.30 -14.08
C PRO A 91 8.88 17.25 -15.23
N SER A 92 8.91 16.76 -16.48
CA SER A 92 9.26 17.55 -17.66
C SER A 92 8.07 18.35 -18.22
N ASN A 93 6.85 18.08 -17.79
CA ASN A 93 5.67 18.78 -18.28
C ASN A 93 5.42 20.08 -17.51
N LYS A 94 6.20 21.12 -17.84
CA LYS A 94 5.88 22.49 -17.41
C LYS A 94 4.61 22.95 -18.14
N PRO A 95 3.60 23.48 -17.44
CA PRO A 95 2.48 24.14 -18.11
C PRO A 95 3.03 25.36 -18.85
N ALA A 96 2.75 25.42 -20.15
CA ALA A 96 3.03 26.60 -20.97
C ALA A 96 2.22 27.78 -20.40
N THR A 97 2.94 28.85 -20.08
CA THR A 97 2.39 30.17 -19.75
C THR A 97 1.73 30.82 -20.95
#